data_AF-A0A1H1KY74-F1
#
_entry.id   AF-A0A1H1KY74-F1
#
_cell.length_a   1.000
_cell.length_b   1.000
_cell.length_c   1.000
_cell.angle_alpha   90.00
_cell.angle_beta   90.00
_cell.angle_gamma   90.00
#
_symmetry.space_group_name_H-M   'P 1'
#
loop_
_entity.id
_entity.type
_entity.pdbx_description
1 polymer ?
#
loop_
_entity_poly.entity_id
_entity_poly.type
_entity_poly.pdbx_seq_one_letter_code
_entity_poly.pdbx_strand_id
1 'polypeptide(L)'
;MNLFSMMNFQQYISHFSIKPTTLEEWKEARKSYRKYYQKEYLKTYRNNSKRIEILFSNEEYETIKNIAKKYDEKPTTFIRKSSLAYIQSEAFLPINENIEEAKMLIRKSSNNINQLVFMSHSQKNISEGRFSELIKQVNQLENIVNTLYVSPKINFKPIHLIPNLNAD
;
A
#
# COMPACT_ATOMS: atom_id res chain seq x y z
N MET A 1 12.63 11.86 9.35
CA MET A 1 14.08 11.64 9.14
C MET A 1 14.46 12.28 7.81
N ASN A 2 15.51 13.12 7.81
CA ASN A 2 15.74 14.23 6.86
C ASN A 2 15.60 13.90 5.36
N LEU A 3 14.76 14.70 4.67
CA LEU A 3 14.86 14.97 3.24
C LEU A 3 16.23 15.63 3.00
N PHE A 4 17.22 14.86 2.58
CA PHE A 4 18.51 15.39 2.16
C PHE A 4 18.28 16.32 0.96
N SER A 5 18.31 17.63 1.23
CA SER A 5 18.20 18.67 0.22
C SER A 5 19.45 18.63 -0.65
N MET A 6 19.36 18.03 -1.84
CA MET A 6 20.38 18.19 -2.86
C MET A 6 20.51 19.67 -3.19
N MET A 7 21.75 20.14 -3.30
CA MET A 7 22.00 21.52 -3.71
C MET A 7 21.27 21.80 -5.03
N ASN A 8 20.46 22.86 -5.05
CA ASN A 8 19.89 23.36 -6.28
C ASN A 8 20.96 24.04 -7.15
N PHE A 9 20.63 24.43 -8.37
CA PHE A 9 21.61 24.98 -9.30
C PHE A 9 22.28 26.27 -8.80
N GLN A 10 21.55 27.15 -8.09
CA GLN A 10 22.12 28.38 -7.50
C GLN A 10 23.11 28.07 -6.37
N GLN A 11 22.77 27.10 -5.51
CA GLN A 11 23.67 26.63 -4.46
C GLN A 11 24.91 25.96 -5.05
N TYR A 12 24.76 25.20 -6.13
CA TYR A 12 25.86 24.57 -6.84
C TYR A 12 26.86 25.59 -7.41
N ILE A 13 26.38 26.60 -8.17
CA ILE A 13 27.28 27.62 -8.73
C ILE A 13 27.96 28.45 -7.64
N SER A 14 27.26 28.74 -6.53
CA SER A 14 27.85 29.44 -5.38
C SER A 14 28.89 28.58 -4.66
N HIS A 15 28.61 27.30 -4.44
CA HIS A 15 29.52 26.37 -3.76
C HIS A 15 30.81 26.13 -4.54
N PHE A 16 30.71 25.98 -5.86
CA PHE A 16 31.86 25.80 -6.75
C PHE A 16 32.44 27.13 -7.27
N SER A 17 31.97 28.28 -6.76
CA SER A 17 32.41 29.62 -7.16
C SER A 17 32.39 29.85 -8.69
N ILE A 18 31.42 29.25 -9.38
CA ILE A 18 31.24 29.37 -10.83
C ILE A 18 30.51 30.69 -11.10
N LYS A 19 31.12 31.58 -11.89
CA LYS A 19 30.53 32.86 -12.31
C LYS A 19 30.45 32.92 -13.83
N PRO A 20 29.43 32.30 -14.46
CA PRO A 20 29.26 32.36 -15.91
C PRO A 20 28.91 33.78 -16.34
N THR A 21 29.69 34.31 -17.27
CA THR A 21 29.53 35.62 -17.89
C THR A 21 28.99 35.52 -19.32
N THR A 22 29.22 34.39 -19.99
CA THR A 22 28.73 34.13 -21.35
C THR A 22 27.63 33.05 -21.40
N LEU A 23 26.85 33.05 -22.49
CA LEU A 23 25.82 32.03 -22.71
C LEU A 23 26.40 30.61 -22.80
N GLU A 24 27.61 30.46 -23.34
CA GLU A 24 28.30 29.18 -23.43
C GLU A 24 28.71 28.66 -22.06
N GLU A 25 29.24 29.54 -21.20
CA GLU A 25 29.57 29.20 -19.80
C GLU A 25 28.32 28.80 -19.01
N TRP A 26 27.17 29.45 -19.25
CA TRP A 26 25.90 29.06 -18.62
C TRP A 26 25.44 27.66 -19.06
N LYS A 27 25.61 27.31 -20.34
CA LYS A 27 25.30 25.97 -20.85
C LYS A 27 26.21 24.91 -20.22
N GLU A 28 27.50 25.19 -20.11
CA GLU A 28 28.46 24.26 -19.51
C GLU A 28 28.24 24.12 -17.99
N ALA A 29 27.92 25.21 -17.28
CA ALA A 29 27.55 25.18 -15.86
C ALA A 29 26.32 24.31 -15.60
N ARG A 30 25.27 24.41 -16.43
CA ARG A 30 24.07 23.55 -16.31
C ARG A 30 24.38 22.08 -16.61
N LYS A 31 25.22 21.83 -17.61
CA LYS A 31 25.65 20.48 -17.97
C LYS A 31 26.47 19.83 -16.85
N SER A 32 27.40 20.57 -16.25
CA SER A 32 28.18 20.10 -15.10
C SER A 32 27.30 19.87 -13.87
N TYR A 33 26.37 20.78 -13.58
CA TYR A 33 25.38 20.59 -12.52
C TYR A 33 24.53 19.34 -12.72
N ARG A 34 24.03 19.09 -13.94
CA ARG A 34 23.24 17.88 -14.22
C ARG A 34 24.02 16.60 -13.92
N LYS A 35 25.31 16.57 -14.30
CA LYS A 35 26.20 15.43 -14.00
C LYS A 35 26.41 15.27 -12.50
N TYR A 36 26.68 16.37 -11.78
CA TYR A 36 26.83 16.37 -10.34
C TYR A 36 25.56 15.87 -9.63
N TYR A 37 24.41 16.46 -9.97
CA TYR A 37 23.11 16.09 -9.41
C TYR A 37 22.82 14.61 -9.62
N GLN A 38 23.02 14.10 -10.84
CA GLN A 38 22.79 12.68 -11.14
C GLN A 38 23.74 11.79 -10.33
N LYS A 39 25.02 12.17 -10.18
CA LYS A 39 25.99 11.42 -9.39
C LYS A 39 25.60 11.36 -7.91
N GLU A 40 25.26 12.50 -7.30
CA GLU A 40 24.86 12.56 -5.90
C GLU A 40 23.51 11.87 -5.66
N TYR A 41 22.58 11.97 -6.62
CA TYR A 41 21.34 11.22 -6.60
C TYR A 41 21.58 9.71 -6.59
N LEU A 42 22.41 9.21 -7.50
CA LEU A 42 22.73 7.79 -7.55
C LEU A 42 23.49 7.32 -6.30
N LYS A 43 24.39 8.15 -5.75
CA LYS A 43 25.10 7.86 -4.49
C LYS A 43 24.11 7.74 -3.32
N THR A 44 23.20 8.70 -3.18
CA THR A 44 22.16 8.70 -2.15
C THR A 44 21.22 7.51 -2.32
N TYR A 45 20.80 7.23 -3.55
CA TYR A 45 19.94 6.09 -3.87
C TYR A 45 20.62 4.76 -3.50
N ARG A 46 21.89 4.56 -3.85
CA ARG A 46 22.65 3.35 -3.48
C ARG A 46 22.83 3.17 -1.98
N ASN A 47 22.95 4.26 -1.23
CA ASN A 47 23.08 4.21 0.22
C ASN A 47 21.74 3.85 0.89
N ASN A 48 20.63 4.38 0.37
CA ASN A 48 19.31 4.25 0.99
C ASN A 48 18.44 3.13 0.38
N SER A 49 18.87 2.50 -0.70
CA SER A 49 18.11 1.46 -1.38
C SER A 49 19.01 0.28 -1.74
N LYS A 50 18.54 -0.92 -1.41
CA LYS A 50 19.17 -2.17 -1.82
C LYS A 50 18.40 -2.77 -2.99
N ARG A 51 19.13 -3.18 -4.02
CA ARG A 51 18.59 -3.95 -5.14
C ARG A 51 18.73 -5.42 -4.79
N ILE A 52 17.61 -6.14 -4.88
CA ILE A 52 17.55 -7.59 -4.72
C ILE A 52 17.14 -8.16 -6.07
N GLU A 53 17.87 -9.15 -6.56
CA GLU A 53 17.54 -9.86 -7.79
C GLU A 53 16.93 -11.20 -7.43
N ILE A 54 15.76 -11.47 -7.99
CA ILE A 54 14.99 -12.69 -7.75
C ILE A 54 14.67 -13.28 -9.12
N LEU A 55 14.99 -14.55 -9.30
CA LEU A 55 14.64 -15.29 -10.51
C LEU A 55 13.31 -16.00 -10.28
N PHE A 56 12.43 -15.90 -11.27
CA PHE A 56 11.17 -16.63 -11.34
C PHE A 56 11.19 -17.50 -12.59
N SER A 57 10.60 -18.67 -12.51
CA SER A 57 10.17 -19.43 -13.68
C SER A 57 9.13 -18.63 -14.47
N ASN A 58 8.93 -19.00 -15.74
CA ASN A 58 7.93 -18.36 -16.59
C ASN A 58 6.51 -18.49 -16.01
N GLU A 59 6.18 -19.63 -15.40
CA GLU A 59 4.89 -19.89 -14.77
C GLU A 59 4.66 -19.00 -13.53
N GLU A 60 5.65 -18.88 -12.67
CA GLU A 60 5.60 -18.00 -11.50
C GLU A 60 5.44 -16.53 -11.93
N TYR A 61 6.20 -16.09 -12.93
CA TYR A 61 6.11 -14.72 -13.42
C TYR A 61 4.73 -14.40 -14.00
N GLU A 62 4.18 -15.26 -14.87
CA GLU A 62 2.84 -15.04 -15.43
C GLU A 62 1.75 -15.08 -14.35
N THR A 63 1.90 -15.93 -13.33
CA THR A 63 1.01 -15.95 -12.16
C THR A 63 1.04 -14.61 -11.43
N ILE A 64 2.24 -14.10 -11.10
CA ILE A 64 2.41 -12.81 -10.41
C ILE A 64 1.83 -11.67 -11.25
N LYS A 65 2.10 -11.65 -12.54
CA LYS A 65 1.63 -10.63 -13.48
C LYS A 65 0.10 -10.58 -13.57
N ASN A 66 -0.55 -11.74 -13.63
CA ASN A 66 -2.01 -11.83 -13.67
C ASN A 66 -2.64 -11.33 -12.37
N ILE A 67 -2.03 -11.62 -11.22
CA ILE A 67 -2.50 -11.13 -9.92
C ILE A 67 -2.25 -9.63 -9.79
N ALA A 68 -1.05 -9.14 -10.13
CA ALA A 68 -0.70 -7.73 -10.05
C ALA A 68 -1.66 -6.83 -10.84
N LYS A 69 -2.16 -7.33 -11.99
CA LYS A 69 -3.20 -6.64 -12.77
C LYS A 69 -4.51 -6.43 -12.00
N LYS A 70 -4.92 -7.36 -11.14
CA LYS A 70 -6.12 -7.20 -10.29
C LYS A 70 -5.97 -6.10 -9.24
N TYR A 71 -4.73 -5.71 -8.95
CA TYR A 71 -4.37 -4.65 -8.01
C TYR A 71 -4.03 -3.34 -8.71
N ASP A 72 -4.13 -3.27 -10.05
CA ASP A 72 -3.66 -2.15 -10.89
C ASP A 72 -2.18 -1.80 -10.66
N GLU A 73 -1.34 -2.83 -10.50
CA GLU A 73 0.07 -2.68 -10.14
C GLU A 73 1.00 -3.42 -11.11
N LYS A 74 2.25 -2.97 -11.18
CA LYS A 74 3.32 -3.71 -11.87
C LYS A 74 3.78 -4.90 -11.02
N PRO A 75 4.24 -6.03 -11.62
CA PRO A 75 4.69 -7.21 -10.87
C PRO A 75 5.70 -6.90 -9.76
N THR A 76 6.70 -6.07 -10.03
CA THR A 76 7.73 -5.69 -9.05
C THR A 76 7.18 -4.87 -7.89
N THR A 77 6.27 -3.92 -8.17
CA THR A 77 5.61 -3.13 -7.12
C THR A 77 4.69 -4.01 -6.28
N PHE A 78 3.93 -4.90 -6.93
CA PHE A 78 3.06 -5.87 -6.28
C PHE A 78 3.85 -6.76 -5.32
N ILE A 79 4.93 -7.42 -5.78
CA ILE A 79 5.79 -8.27 -4.94
C ILE A 79 6.31 -7.49 -3.73
N ARG A 80 6.78 -6.25 -3.93
CA ARG A 80 7.31 -5.43 -2.82
C ARG A 80 6.22 -5.12 -1.80
N LYS A 81 5.05 -4.65 -2.25
CA LYS A 81 3.93 -4.29 -1.38
C LYS A 81 3.37 -5.52 -0.65
N SER A 82 3.18 -6.63 -1.35
CA SER A 82 2.69 -7.88 -0.76
C SER A 82 3.66 -8.43 0.29
N SER A 83 4.97 -8.38 0.01
CA SER A 83 5.99 -8.84 0.96
C SER A 83 6.01 -7.97 2.22
N LEU A 84 5.92 -6.65 2.08
CA LEU A 84 5.87 -5.73 3.22
C LEU A 84 4.58 -5.89 4.02
N ALA A 85 3.43 -5.94 3.36
CA ALA A 85 2.14 -6.16 4.01
C ALA A 85 2.14 -7.48 4.80
N TYR A 86 2.72 -8.53 4.22
CA TYR A 86 2.90 -9.81 4.91
C TYR A 86 3.75 -9.69 6.18
N ILE A 87 4.90 -9.01 6.10
CA ILE A 87 5.77 -8.76 7.27
C ILE A 87 5.05 -7.94 8.34
N GLN A 88 4.28 -6.93 7.92
CA GLN A 88 3.57 -6.01 8.80
C GLN A 88 2.24 -6.57 9.31
N SER A 89 1.85 -7.79 8.91
CA SER A 89 0.54 -8.37 9.19
C SER A 89 -0.63 -7.48 8.73
N GLU A 90 -0.43 -6.75 7.63
CA GLU A 90 -1.43 -5.90 7.00
C GLU A 90 -2.08 -6.60 5.81
N ALA A 91 -3.36 -6.29 5.55
CA ALA A 91 -4.08 -6.79 4.39
C ALA A 91 -3.79 -5.92 3.16
N PHE A 92 -3.10 -6.50 2.16
CA PHE A 92 -2.99 -5.88 0.83
C PHE A 92 -4.14 -6.36 -0.05
N LEU A 93 -5.18 -5.53 -0.16
CA LEU A 93 -6.41 -5.84 -0.88
C LEU A 93 -6.40 -5.21 -2.28
N PRO A 94 -7.00 -5.87 -3.29
CA PRO A 94 -7.16 -5.26 -4.60
C PRO A 94 -8.08 -4.04 -4.49
N ILE A 95 -7.92 -3.09 -5.41
CA ILE A 95 -8.86 -1.99 -5.57
C ILE A 95 -10.18 -2.62 -6.03
N ASN A 96 -11.09 -2.83 -5.09
CA ASN A 96 -12.36 -3.48 -5.35
C ASN A 96 -13.48 -2.64 -4.72
N GLU A 97 -14.52 -2.36 -5.52
CA GLU A 97 -15.73 -1.64 -5.13
C GLU A 97 -16.41 -2.27 -3.89
N ASN A 98 -16.15 -3.56 -3.65
CA ASN A 98 -16.69 -4.37 -2.56
C ASN A 98 -16.28 -3.91 -1.14
N ILE A 99 -15.17 -3.16 -0.97
CA ILE A 99 -14.77 -2.66 0.37
C ILE A 99 -15.71 -1.54 0.82
N GLU A 100 -16.10 -0.65 -0.09
CA GLU A 100 -17.07 0.40 0.23
C GLU A 100 -18.47 -0.18 0.45
N GLU A 101 -18.83 -1.23 -0.30
CA GLU A 101 -20.05 -1.99 -0.06
C GLU A 101 -20.05 -2.66 1.34
N ALA A 102 -18.94 -3.29 1.72
CA ALA A 102 -18.76 -3.86 3.06
C ALA A 102 -18.89 -2.80 4.16
N LYS A 103 -18.23 -1.63 4.00
CA LYS A 103 -18.35 -0.50 4.94
C LYS A 103 -19.79 0.00 5.05
N MET A 104 -20.50 0.10 3.92
CA MET A 104 -21.90 0.51 3.91
C MET A 104 -22.77 -0.50 4.65
N LEU A 105 -22.58 -1.80 4.42
CA LEU A 105 -23.33 -2.86 5.10
C LEU A 105 -23.05 -2.91 6.60
N ILE A 106 -21.81 -2.67 7.04
CA ILE A 106 -21.46 -2.54 8.46
C ILE A 106 -22.26 -1.40 9.07
N ARG A 107 -22.24 -0.21 8.44
CA ARG A 107 -22.98 0.97 8.93
C ARG A 107 -24.49 0.72 9.00
N LYS A 108 -25.07 0.10 7.97
CA LYS A 108 -26.49 -0.26 7.95
C LYS A 108 -26.85 -1.23 9.07
N SER A 109 -26.02 -2.26 9.29
CA SER A 109 -26.22 -3.23 10.36
C SER A 109 -26.15 -2.56 11.75
N SER A 110 -25.15 -1.71 11.99
CA SER A 110 -25.03 -0.95 13.26
C SER A 110 -26.22 -0.04 13.50
N ASN A 111 -26.70 0.66 12.47
CA ASN A 111 -27.89 1.51 12.58
C ASN A 111 -29.15 0.69 12.92
N ASN A 112 -29.30 -0.48 12.30
CA ASN A 112 -30.42 -1.37 12.59
C ASN A 112 -30.37 -1.94 14.01
N ILE A 113 -29.19 -2.33 14.50
CA ILE A 113 -28.99 -2.76 15.89
C ILE A 113 -29.38 -1.63 16.85
N ASN A 114 -28.91 -0.41 16.62
CA ASN A 114 -29.25 0.74 17.46
C ASN A 114 -30.75 1.02 17.50
N GLN A 115 -31.45 0.87 16.36
CA GLN A 115 -32.91 1.02 16.30
C GLN A 115 -33.62 -0.07 17.10
N LEU A 116 -33.16 -1.32 17.02
CA LEU A 116 -33.73 -2.43 17.81
C LEU A 116 -33.53 -2.22 19.31
N VAL A 117 -32.34 -1.78 19.73
CA VAL A 117 -32.05 -1.44 21.14
C VAL A 117 -32.95 -0.31 21.62
N PHE A 118 -33.08 0.77 20.83
CA PHE A 118 -33.98 1.87 21.16
C PHE A 118 -35.44 1.42 21.29
N MET A 119 -35.95 0.60 20.37
CA MET A 119 -37.32 0.07 20.40
C MET A 119 -37.53 -0.93 21.54
N SER A 120 -36.52 -1.73 21.89
CA SER A 120 -36.56 -2.63 23.06
C SER A 120 -36.72 -1.83 24.36
N HIS A 121 -36.07 -0.68 24.47
CA HIS A 121 -36.17 0.20 25.64
C HIS A 121 -37.45 1.05 25.64
N SER A 122 -37.93 1.49 24.46
CA SER A 122 -39.02 2.46 24.34
C SER A 122 -40.41 1.87 24.07
N GLN A 123 -40.52 0.70 23.42
CA GLN A 123 -41.79 0.16 22.89
C GLN A 123 -42.13 -1.26 23.34
N LYS A 124 -41.23 -1.97 24.05
CA LYS A 124 -41.38 -3.37 24.55
C LYS A 124 -41.70 -4.46 23.51
N ASN A 125 -41.99 -4.10 22.26
CA ASN A 125 -42.23 -5.04 21.16
C ASN A 125 -41.31 -4.71 19.98
N ILE A 126 -40.54 -5.71 19.56
CA ILE A 126 -39.68 -5.67 18.38
C ILE A 126 -40.43 -6.34 17.23
N SER A 127 -40.50 -5.73 16.05
CA SER A 127 -41.14 -6.39 14.90
C SER A 127 -40.22 -7.47 14.31
N GLU A 128 -40.78 -8.67 14.06
CA GLU A 128 -40.05 -9.79 13.46
C GLU A 128 -39.44 -9.44 12.10
N GLY A 129 -40.10 -8.58 11.32
CA GLY A 129 -39.61 -8.12 10.02
C GLY A 129 -38.26 -7.39 10.11
N ARG A 130 -38.07 -6.53 11.12
CA ARG A 130 -36.80 -5.81 11.31
C ARG A 130 -35.67 -6.71 11.83
N PHE A 131 -36.02 -7.70 12.65
CA PHE A 131 -35.06 -8.71 13.09
C PHE A 131 -34.56 -9.56 11.92
N SER A 132 -35.47 -9.97 11.03
CA SER A 132 -35.15 -10.70 9.80
C SER A 132 -34.27 -9.87 8.85
N GLU A 133 -34.54 -8.57 8.70
CA GLU A 133 -33.67 -7.67 7.92
C GLU A 133 -32.25 -7.56 8.48
N LEU A 134 -32.11 -7.49 9.81
CA LEU A 134 -30.78 -7.46 10.44
C LEU A 134 -30.02 -8.77 10.17
N ILE A 135 -30.66 -9.93 10.37
CA ILE A 135 -30.04 -11.24 10.07
C ILE A 135 -29.57 -11.30 8.61
N LYS A 136 -30.41 -10.83 7.68
CA LYS A 136 -30.06 -10.80 6.25
C LYS A 136 -28.83 -9.93 5.98
N GLN A 137 -28.73 -8.75 6.61
CA GLN A 137 -27.59 -7.85 6.46
C GLN A 137 -26.30 -8.43 7.06
N VAL A 138 -26.39 -9.06 8.24
CA VAL A 138 -25.24 -9.73 8.87
C VAL A 138 -24.73 -10.88 7.99
N ASN A 139 -25.63 -11.72 7.46
CA ASN A 139 -25.26 -12.81 6.55
C ASN A 139 -24.62 -12.30 5.24
N GLN A 140 -25.12 -11.18 4.69
CA GLN A 140 -24.52 -10.55 3.51
C GLN A 140 -23.11 -10.04 3.80
N LEU A 141 -22.91 -9.45 4.97
CA LEU A 141 -21.62 -8.95 5.42
C LEU A 141 -20.62 -10.08 5.65
N GLU A 142 -21.06 -11.18 6.27
CA GLU A 142 -20.28 -12.39 6.43
C GLU A 142 -19.87 -12.97 5.08
N ASN A 143 -20.77 -13.02 4.10
CA ASN A 143 -20.45 -13.48 2.75
C ASN A 143 -19.42 -12.59 2.05
N ILE A 144 -19.51 -11.27 2.19
CA ILE A 144 -18.53 -10.34 1.61
C ILE A 144 -17.18 -10.49 2.30
N VAL A 145 -17.14 -10.59 3.63
CA VAL A 145 -15.91 -10.85 4.38
C VAL A 145 -15.31 -12.18 3.96
N ASN A 146 -16.10 -13.25 3.85
CA ASN A 146 -15.62 -14.54 3.37
C ASN A 146 -15.09 -14.46 1.93
N THR A 147 -15.76 -13.72 1.05
CA THR A 147 -15.29 -13.53 -0.34
C THR A 147 -13.97 -12.74 -0.39
N LEU A 148 -13.81 -11.73 0.47
CA LEU A 148 -12.62 -10.89 0.55
C LEU A 148 -11.44 -11.60 1.24
N TYR A 149 -11.69 -12.45 2.24
CA TYR A 149 -10.68 -12.99 3.16
C TYR A 149 -10.52 -14.52 3.18
N VAL A 150 -11.35 -15.31 2.52
CA VAL A 150 -11.20 -16.80 2.47
C VAL A 150 -10.36 -17.26 1.27
N SER A 151 -9.99 -16.34 0.36
CA SER A 151 -9.05 -16.62 -0.75
C SER A 151 -7.59 -16.17 -0.59
N PRO A 152 -7.01 -15.87 0.58
CA PRO A 152 -5.65 -16.26 0.83
C PRO A 152 -5.72 -17.74 1.24
N LYS A 153 -5.35 -18.66 0.34
CA LYS A 153 -4.76 -19.90 0.83
C LYS A 153 -3.57 -19.47 1.68
N ILE A 154 -3.76 -19.37 3.00
CA ILE A 154 -2.72 -19.00 3.95
C ILE A 154 -1.72 -20.15 3.92
N ASN A 155 -0.78 -20.08 2.98
CA ASN A 155 0.33 -21.03 2.87
C ASN A 155 1.49 -20.63 3.79
N PHE A 156 1.39 -19.52 4.53
CA PHE A 156 2.52 -19.03 5.31
C PHE A 156 2.10 -18.56 6.71
N LYS A 157 2.82 -19.08 7.71
CA LYS A 157 2.67 -18.72 9.12
C LYS A 157 3.14 -17.28 9.33
N PRO A 158 2.36 -16.41 9.99
CA PRO A 158 2.75 -15.04 10.29
C PRO A 158 4.17 -14.95 10.86
N ILE A 159 4.96 -14.01 10.33
CA ILE A 159 6.37 -13.82 10.69
C ILE A 159 6.58 -13.59 12.20
N HIS A 160 5.62 -12.99 12.91
CA HIS A 160 5.68 -12.80 14.36
C HIS A 160 5.64 -14.10 15.19
N LEU A 161 5.40 -15.26 14.56
CA LEU A 161 5.48 -16.59 15.18
C LEU A 161 6.83 -17.28 14.92
N ILE A 162 7.76 -16.64 14.21
CA ILE A 162 9.12 -17.14 14.01
C ILE A 162 9.99 -16.56 15.14
N PRO A 163 10.45 -17.38 16.11
CA PRO A 163 11.41 -16.91 17.09
C PRO A 163 12.70 -16.50 16.36
N ASN A 164 13.25 -15.32 16.69
CA ASN A 164 14.50 -14.75 16.16
C ASN A 164 14.46 -14.17 14.74
N LEU A 165 13.73 -13.07 14.52
CA LEU A 165 13.90 -12.22 13.33
C LEU A 165 15.01 -11.16 13.45
N ASN A 166 15.62 -11.03 14.64
CA ASN A 166 16.73 -10.11 14.91
C ASN A 166 18.02 -10.88 15.24
N ALA A 167 18.30 -11.97 14.53
CA ALA A 167 19.61 -12.62 14.57
C ALA A 167 20.35 -12.30 13.26
N ASP A 168 20.99 -11.13 13.26
CA ASP A 168 22.27 -10.75 12.63
C ASP A 168 22.35 -9.24 12.40
#